data_AF-A0A3L9DTQ4-F1
#
_entry.id   AF-A0A3L9DTQ4-F1
#
_cell.length_a   1.000
_cell.length_b   1.000
_cell.length_c   1.000
_cell.angle_alpha   90.00
_cell.angle_beta   90.00
_cell.angle_gamma   90.00
#
_symmetry.space_group_name_H-M   'P 1'
#
loop_
_entity.id
_entity.type
_entity.pdbx_description
1 polymer ?
#
loop_
_entity_poly.entity_id
_entity_poly.type
_entity_poly.pdbx_seq_one_letter_code
_entity_poly.pdbx_strand_id
1 'polypeptide(L)' 'MKIKLFYQKHKQSLEEFENQVNNFMADVEVVDVKYTEATSGDYENLDTLTGLLVLYK' A
#
# COMPACT_ATOMS: atom_id res chain seq x y z
N MET A 1 3.83 16.19 -10.38
CA MET A 1 4.00 15.39 -9.15
C MET A 1 2.62 15.04 -8.65
N LYS A 2 2.30 13.75 -8.68
CA LYS A 2 1.03 13.17 -8.23
C LYS A 2 1.33 12.17 -7.13
N ILE A 3 0.27 11.82 -6.39
CA ILE A 3 0.34 10.90 -5.27
C ILE A 3 -0.65 9.77 -5.51
N LYS A 4 -0.22 8.54 -5.26
CA LYS A 4 -1.08 7.37 -5.21
C LYS A 4 -0.91 6.70 -3.85
N LEU A 5 -2.04 6.45 -3.18
CA LEU A 5 -2.11 5.70 -1.93
C LEU A 5 -2.56 4.28 -2.22
N PHE A 6 -1.89 3.33 -1.59
CA PHE A 6 -2.26 1.92 -1.57
C PHE A 6 -2.39 1.48 -0.12
N TYR A 7 -3.42 0.67 0.15
CA TYR A 7 -3.61 0.00 1.43
C TYR A 7 -3.94 -1.45 1.14
N GLN A 8 -3.29 -2.38 1.86
CA GLN A 8 -3.69 -3.78 1.80
C GLN A 8 -5.09 -3.90 2.40
N LYS A 9 -6.04 -4.39 1.60
CA LYS A 9 -7.41 -4.56 2.06
C LYS A 9 -7.52 -5.77 2.98
N HIS A 10 -8.51 -5.75 3.87
CA HIS A 10 -8.84 -6.90 4.69
C HIS A 10 -9.10 -8.15 3.81
N LYS A 11 -8.38 -9.24 4.11
CA LYS A 11 -8.34 -10.51 3.35
C LYS A 11 -7.71 -10.47 1.95
N GLN A 12 -7.12 -9.35 1.53
CA GLN A 12 -6.32 -9.31 0.31
C GLN A 12 -5.01 -10.08 0.52
N SER A 13 -4.65 -10.96 -0.41
CA SER A 13 -3.36 -11.65 -0.33
C SER A 13 -2.22 -10.64 -0.53
N LEU A 14 -1.06 -10.93 0.05
CA LEU A 14 0.12 -10.09 -0.14
C LEU A 14 0.48 -9.97 -1.63
N GLU A 15 0.42 -11.08 -2.35
CA GLU A 15 0.68 -11.14 -3.80
C GLU A 15 -0.28 -10.26 -4.61
N GLU A 16 -1.57 -10.27 -4.30
CA GLU A 16 -2.55 -9.40 -4.97
C GLU A 16 -2.26 -7.93 -4.74
N PHE A 17 -1.84 -7.57 -3.52
CA PHE A 17 -1.47 -6.20 -3.18
C PHE A 17 -0.19 -5.77 -3.90
N GLU A 18 0.85 -6.59 -3.85
CA GLU A 18 2.12 -6.34 -4.53
C GLU A 18 1.93 -6.19 -6.04
N ASN A 19 1.15 -7.09 -6.67
CA ASN A 19 0.83 -7.00 -8.09
C ASN A 19 0.11 -5.69 -8.44
N GLN A 20 -0.84 -5.24 -7.61
CA GLN A 20 -1.54 -3.98 -7.83
C GLN A 20 -0.58 -2.77 -7.79
N VAL A 21 0.32 -2.75 -6.81
CA VAL A 21 1.31 -1.67 -6.64
C VAL A 21 2.31 -1.69 -7.78
N ASN A 22 2.86 -2.87 -8.11
CA ASN A 22 3.85 -3.05 -9.18
C ASN A 22 3.28 -2.68 -10.55
N ASN A 23 2.06 -3.10 -10.87
CA ASN A 23 1.41 -2.74 -12.13
C ASN A 23 1.26 -1.23 -12.29
N PHE A 24 0.89 -0.52 -11.21
CA PHE A 24 0.82 0.94 -11.25
C PHE A 24 2.20 1.58 -11.45
N MET A 25 3.22 1.12 -10.72
CA MET A 25 4.57 1.68 -10.79
C MET A 25 5.28 1.40 -12.13
N ALA A 26 4.85 0.38 -12.87
CA ALA A 26 5.39 0.07 -14.20
C ALA A 26 5.05 1.14 -15.26
N ASP A 27 3.92 1.83 -15.10
CA ASP A 27 3.39 2.77 -16.09
C ASP A 27 3.77 4.24 -15.84
N VAL A 28 4.44 4.53 -14.72
CA VAL A 28 4.72 5.91 -14.27
C VAL A 28 6.18 6.10 -13.88
N GLU A 29 6.67 7.33 -14.02
CA GLU A 29 7.97 7.69 -13.47
C GLU A 29 7.85 7.86 -11.94
N VAL A 30 8.18 6.80 -11.20
CA VAL A 30 8.20 6.81 -9.74
C VAL A 30 9.34 7.70 -9.23
N VAL A 31 8.98 8.62 -8.33
CA VAL A 31 9.91 9.56 -7.70
C VAL A 31 10.30 9.09 -6.30
N ASP A 32 9.34 8.60 -5.51
CA ASP A 32 9.57 8.12 -4.16
C ASP A 32 8.45 7.15 -3.73
N VAL A 33 8.76 6.23 -2.81
CA VAL A 33 7.81 5.30 -2.21
C VAL A 33 8.00 5.31 -0.69
N LYS A 34 6.95 5.65 0.04
CA LYS A 34 6.95 5.63 1.51
C LYS A 34 6.08 4.50 2.03
N TYR A 35 6.60 3.76 3.00
CA TYR A 35 5.88 2.72 3.72
C TYR A 35 5.29 3.27 5.02
N THR A 36 4.08 2.82 5.34
CA THR A 36 3.45 3.02 6.62
C THR A 36 2.76 1.74 7.04
N GLU A 37 2.81 1.44 8.32
CA GLU A 37 2.03 0.37 8.93
C GLU A 37 1.37 0.91 10.17
N ALA A 38 0.08 0.60 10.31
CA ALA A 38 -0.69 0.95 11.47
C ALA A 38 -1.32 -0.32 12.04
N THR A 39 -1.15 -0.54 13.33
CA THR A 39 -1.95 -1.52 14.05
C THR A 39 -3.32 -0.92 14.35
N SER A 40 -4.38 -1.67 14.05
CA SER A 40 -5.76 -1.26 14.30
C SER A 40 -6.56 -2.42 14.87
N GLY A 41 -7.41 -2.15 15.86
CA GLY A 41 -8.23 -3.19 16.47
C GLY A 41 -8.40 -3.00 17.96
N ASP A 42 -9.06 -3.97 18.58
CA ASP A 42 -9.18 -4.12 20.02
C ASP A 42 -8.36 -5.33 20.51
N TYR A 43 -8.41 -5.61 21.82
CA TYR A 43 -7.66 -6.71 22.43
C TYR A 43 -7.92 -8.07 21.77
N GLU A 44 -9.11 -8.31 21.20
CA GLU A 44 -9.46 -9.60 20.59
C GLU A 44 -9.26 -9.62 19.07
N ASN A 45 -9.27 -8.47 18.41
CA ASN A 45 -9.20 -8.33 16.95
C ASN A 45 -8.13 -7.32 16.52
N LEU A 46 -6.89 -7.52 16.96
CA LEU A 46 -5.73 -6.77 16.49
C LEU A 46 -5.39 -7.19 15.05
N ASP A 47 -5.32 -6.20 14.17
CA ASP A 47 -4.88 -6.35 12.77
C ASP A 47 -3.84 -5.28 12.41
N THR A 48 -3.16 -5.48 11.29
CA THR A 48 -2.17 -4.57 10.72
C THR A 48 -2.65 -4.04 9.37
N LEU A 49 -2.63 -2.72 9.22
CA LEU A 49 -2.91 -2.03 7.97
C LEU A 49 -1.59 -1.60 7.32
N THR A 50 -1.19 -2.36 6.30
CA THR A 50 -0.05 -2.02 5.44
C THR A 50 -0.45 -0.98 4.41
N GLY A 51 0.30 0.12 4.32
CA GLY A 51 0.07 1.20 3.37
C GLY A 51 1.34 1.65 2.64
N LEU A 52 1.17 2.07 1.39
CA LEU A 52 2.22 2.66 0.57
C LEU A 52 1.76 3.99 -0.03
N LEU A 53 2.62 4.99 0.03
CA LEU A 53 2.47 6.28 -0.64
C LEU A 53 3.49 6.35 -1.78
N VAL A 54 3.01 6.36 -3.01
CA VAL A 54 3.85 6.50 -4.21
C VAL A 54 3.75 7.94 -4.73
N LEU A 55 4.89 8.61 -4.80
CA LEU A 55 5.04 9.89 -5.49
C LEU A 55 5.52 9.61 -6.92
N TYR A 56 4.87 10.19 -7.91
CA TYR A 56 5.16 9.94 -9.32
C TYR A 56 4.96 11.21 -10.17
N LYS A 57 5.53 11.23 -11.38
CA LYS A 57 5.31 12.35 -12.33
C LYS A 57 4.04 12.18 -13.16
#